data_AF-A0A5B7V5Z6-F1
#
_entry.id   AF-A0A5B7V5Z6-F1
#
_cell.length_a   1.000
_cell.length_b   1.000
_cell.length_c   1.000
_cell.angle_alpha   90.00
_cell.angle_beta   90.00
_cell.angle_gamma   90.00
#
_symmetry.space_group_name_H-M   'P 1'
#
loop_
_entity.id
_entity.type
_entity.pdbx_description
1 polymer ?
#
loop_
_entity_poly.entity_id
_entity_poly.type
_entity_poly.pdbx_seq_one_letter_code
_entity_poly.pdbx_strand_id
1 'polypeptide(L)'
;MPRLEIWLKGRGLPMDPALVPLMCLQTAFMTPWLPSESSYLISRLTVWLMAIDNVLDAPDHGGPGGTADRVLSWHGVVEERGSGGPDDDPLACALAEIAADLHRDGRPELLALWRESMHQTLIGMRYESTAARTARAEGGPAPRLADYLRHGTWTIGVEQQVTAVWTLLDEPDLPRRLPVLRSALREGALAIRLLNDLRGHQRERSEGKTDALALGMSEQEARDRAAEALENCRRTLAPLSSAGYGSAVALERAVLWHARMYHHFDPVRPSSGAPLPDHATDIRPTPSGPRPREVQPMSVQRPEEELLDVIASGEECDNARLAEFFDRLEPVGPELLVGTWRGGGFEHTSENAALLATMRWYGKRFVDAEHVEPLLCRDEDGTVYSYEELGLARLHEVVHRGKRSTAMVYDQLPVVDHFRRLTDDVLLGLMDKKGAPEDFYFHLTRVASPPPKPPGDAR
;
A
#
# COMPACT_ATOMS: atom_id res chain seq x y z
N MET A 1 9.12 -26.39 -5.11
CA MET A 1 10.49 -25.86 -4.95
C MET A 1 11.48 -26.26 -6.06
N PRO A 2 11.54 -27.50 -6.62
CA PRO A 2 12.56 -27.79 -7.64
C PRO A 2 12.39 -26.99 -8.95
N ARG A 3 11.16 -26.63 -9.33
CA ARG A 3 10.88 -25.95 -10.61
C ARG A 3 11.57 -24.58 -10.76
N LEU A 4 11.52 -23.73 -9.73
CA LEU A 4 12.11 -22.37 -9.80
C LEU A 4 13.64 -22.42 -9.80
N GLU A 5 14.22 -23.33 -9.01
CA GLU A 5 15.66 -23.53 -8.99
C GLU A 5 16.19 -24.10 -10.31
N ILE A 6 15.47 -25.05 -10.93
CA ILE A 6 15.78 -25.57 -12.26
C ILE A 6 15.72 -24.45 -13.31
N TRP A 7 14.68 -23.60 -13.26
CA TRP A 7 14.55 -22.48 -14.19
C TRP A 7 15.69 -21.46 -14.01
N LEU A 8 15.98 -21.05 -12.77
CA LEU A 8 17.09 -20.16 -12.41
C LEU A 8 18.42 -20.67 -12.98
N LYS A 9 18.75 -21.94 -12.69
CA LYS A 9 20.00 -22.57 -13.16
C LYS A 9 20.03 -22.76 -14.66
N GLY A 10 18.92 -23.22 -15.26
CA GLY A 10 18.81 -23.46 -16.70
C GLY A 10 18.91 -22.20 -17.54
N ARG A 11 18.50 -21.05 -16.99
CA ARG A 11 18.67 -19.73 -17.62
C ARG A 11 20.03 -19.10 -17.34
N GLY A 12 20.74 -19.55 -16.30
CA GLY A 12 22.05 -18.99 -15.93
C GLY A 12 21.95 -17.58 -15.35
N LEU A 13 20.87 -17.26 -14.62
CA LEU A 13 20.74 -15.93 -14.01
C LEU A 13 21.72 -15.78 -12.83
N PRO A 14 22.35 -14.61 -12.67
CA PRO A 14 23.35 -14.37 -11.64
C PRO A 14 22.69 -14.11 -10.27
N MET A 15 22.14 -15.15 -9.66
CA MET A 15 21.51 -15.11 -8.33
C MET A 15 21.79 -16.42 -7.58
N ASP A 16 22.12 -16.33 -6.29
CA ASP A 16 22.43 -17.51 -5.47
C ASP A 16 21.18 -18.41 -5.28
N PRO A 17 21.19 -19.67 -5.76
CA PRO A 17 20.08 -20.59 -5.58
C PRO A 17 19.63 -20.78 -4.12
N ALA A 18 20.49 -20.50 -3.13
CA ALA A 18 20.14 -20.53 -1.70
C ALA A 18 19.03 -19.52 -1.31
N LEU A 19 18.81 -18.47 -2.10
CA LEU A 19 17.74 -17.49 -1.85
C LEU A 19 16.38 -17.93 -2.42
N VAL A 20 16.33 -18.95 -3.29
CA VAL A 20 15.09 -19.44 -3.91
C VAL A 20 13.97 -19.77 -2.90
N PRO A 21 14.24 -20.43 -1.76
CA PRO A 21 13.21 -20.67 -0.75
C PRO A 21 12.62 -19.38 -0.18
N LEU A 22 13.45 -18.35 0.05
CA LEU A 22 13.01 -17.05 0.55
C LEU A 22 12.11 -16.36 -0.48
N MET A 23 12.45 -16.40 -1.77
CA MET A 23 11.63 -15.78 -2.84
C MET A 23 10.27 -16.48 -2.99
N CYS A 24 10.25 -17.82 -2.82
CA CYS A 24 8.99 -18.57 -2.81
C CYS A 24 8.15 -18.24 -1.58
N LEU A 25 8.76 -18.13 -0.40
CA LEU A 25 8.08 -17.80 0.85
C LEU A 25 7.51 -16.37 0.80
N GLN A 26 8.27 -15.42 0.26
CA GLN A 26 7.81 -14.07 0.00
C GLN A 26 6.54 -14.08 -0.86
N THR A 27 6.56 -14.77 -2.01
CA THR A 27 5.40 -14.85 -2.90
C THR A 27 4.19 -15.52 -2.23
N ALA A 28 4.41 -16.63 -1.53
CA ALA A 28 3.36 -17.32 -0.78
C ALA A 28 2.81 -16.46 0.36
N PHE A 29 3.65 -15.65 1.01
CA PHE A 29 3.22 -14.71 2.03
C PHE A 29 2.39 -13.60 1.41
N MET A 30 2.83 -12.95 0.32
CA MET A 30 2.10 -11.84 -0.27
C MET A 30 0.73 -12.27 -0.79
N THR A 31 0.66 -13.42 -1.44
CA THR A 31 -0.51 -13.87 -2.20
C THR A 31 -0.83 -15.36 -1.97
N PRO A 32 -1.19 -15.78 -0.73
CA PRO A 32 -1.45 -17.18 -0.42
C PRO A 32 -2.68 -17.76 -1.14
N TRP A 33 -3.53 -16.92 -1.70
CA TRP A 33 -4.73 -17.30 -2.46
C TRP A 33 -4.47 -17.46 -3.97
N LEU A 34 -3.31 -17.05 -4.49
CA LEU A 34 -3.03 -17.20 -5.91
C LEU A 34 -2.76 -18.68 -6.25
N PRO A 35 -3.22 -19.17 -7.43
CA PRO A 35 -2.86 -20.49 -7.93
C PRO A 35 -1.35 -20.70 -7.99
N SER A 36 -0.92 -21.97 -7.95
CA SER A 36 0.50 -22.31 -7.96
C SER A 36 1.25 -21.82 -9.21
N GLU A 37 0.59 -21.82 -10.37
CA GLU A 37 1.20 -21.30 -11.62
C GLU A 37 1.39 -19.77 -11.58
N SER A 38 0.40 -19.04 -11.09
CA SER A 38 0.51 -17.58 -10.86
C SER A 38 1.60 -17.26 -9.84
N SER A 39 1.65 -18.01 -8.73
CA SER A 39 2.71 -17.87 -7.73
C SER A 39 4.09 -18.19 -8.30
N TYR A 40 4.20 -19.18 -9.18
CA TYR A 40 5.44 -19.51 -9.87
C TYR A 40 5.91 -18.38 -10.81
N LEU A 41 4.98 -17.75 -11.53
CA LEU A 41 5.26 -16.57 -12.34
C LEU A 41 5.82 -15.42 -11.47
N ILE A 42 5.11 -15.03 -10.40
CA ILE A 42 5.55 -13.95 -9.50
C ILE A 42 6.90 -14.26 -8.86
N SER A 43 7.15 -15.53 -8.53
CA SER A 43 8.46 -15.94 -7.99
C SER A 43 9.59 -15.80 -9.02
N ARG A 44 9.34 -16.09 -10.31
CA ARG A 44 10.33 -15.83 -11.38
C ARG A 44 10.62 -14.35 -11.55
N LEU A 45 9.59 -13.50 -11.50
CA LEU A 45 9.77 -12.04 -11.53
C LEU A 45 10.61 -11.57 -10.34
N THR A 46 10.34 -12.09 -9.15
CA THR A 46 11.11 -11.77 -7.94
C THR A 46 12.59 -12.17 -8.09
N VAL A 47 12.86 -13.36 -8.63
CA VAL A 47 14.22 -13.82 -8.93
C VAL A 47 14.89 -12.91 -9.97
N TRP A 48 14.16 -12.52 -11.01
CA TRP A 48 14.66 -11.63 -12.06
C TRP A 48 15.04 -10.26 -11.49
N LEU A 49 14.19 -9.67 -10.65
CA LEU A 49 14.43 -8.38 -9.99
C LEU A 49 15.67 -8.41 -9.08
N MET A 50 15.97 -9.56 -8.45
CA MET A 50 17.22 -9.73 -7.68
C MET A 50 18.45 -9.91 -8.58
N ALA A 51 18.29 -10.61 -9.70
CA ALA A 51 19.39 -10.92 -10.61
C ALA A 51 19.86 -9.70 -11.42
N ILE A 52 18.94 -8.79 -11.77
CA ILE A 52 19.28 -7.57 -12.51
C ILE A 52 20.21 -6.64 -11.72
N ASP A 53 20.01 -6.51 -10.40
CA ASP A 53 20.88 -5.71 -9.53
C ASP A 53 22.33 -6.20 -9.60
N ASN A 54 22.55 -7.51 -9.51
CA ASN A 54 23.89 -8.11 -9.59
C ASN A 54 24.60 -7.82 -10.93
N VAL A 55 23.84 -7.72 -12.03
CA VAL A 55 24.41 -7.38 -13.35
C VAL A 55 24.77 -5.91 -13.46
N LEU A 56 23.97 -5.03 -12.88
CA LEU A 56 24.16 -3.59 -12.96
C LEU A 56 25.23 -3.06 -11.99
N ASP A 57 25.41 -3.75 -10.87
CA ASP A 57 26.48 -3.49 -9.91
C ASP A 57 27.86 -3.97 -10.40
N ALA A 58 27.89 -4.88 -11.38
CA ALA A 58 29.14 -5.38 -11.94
C ALA A 58 29.89 -4.26 -12.70
N PRO A 59 31.23 -4.23 -12.67
CA PRO A 59 31.99 -3.19 -13.37
C PRO A 59 31.67 -3.17 -14.87
N ASP A 60 31.27 -2.01 -15.41
CA ASP A 60 31.04 -1.84 -16.84
C ASP A 60 32.37 -1.63 -17.57
N HIS A 61 32.68 -2.49 -18.55
CA HIS A 61 33.95 -2.47 -19.28
C HIS A 61 33.88 -1.61 -20.56
N GLY A 62 32.75 -0.93 -20.83
CA GLY A 62 32.67 0.14 -21.84
C GLY A 62 32.71 -0.31 -23.30
N GLY A 63 32.25 -1.52 -23.62
CA GLY A 63 32.15 -2.05 -24.97
C GLY A 63 30.70 -2.30 -25.44
N PRO A 64 30.49 -2.78 -26.69
CA PRO A 64 29.20 -3.27 -27.15
C PRO A 64 28.65 -4.33 -26.20
N GLY A 65 27.38 -4.20 -25.79
CA GLY A 65 26.79 -5.07 -24.77
C GLY A 65 27.05 -4.63 -23.33
N GLY A 66 27.52 -3.38 -23.14
CA GLY A 66 27.59 -2.71 -21.85
C GLY A 66 26.21 -2.38 -21.26
N THR A 67 26.20 -1.75 -20.09
CA THR A 67 24.98 -1.56 -19.28
C THR A 67 23.86 -0.85 -20.04
N ALA A 68 24.19 0.19 -20.79
CA ALA A 68 23.22 0.99 -21.54
C ALA A 68 22.53 0.19 -22.65
N ASP A 69 23.28 -0.63 -23.39
CA ASP A 69 22.74 -1.47 -24.48
C ASP A 69 21.81 -2.54 -23.93
N ARG A 70 22.18 -3.18 -22.80
CA ARG A 70 21.33 -4.16 -22.11
C ARG A 70 20.02 -3.56 -21.64
N VAL A 71 20.06 -2.41 -20.98
CA VAL A 71 18.85 -1.71 -20.52
C VAL A 71 17.94 -1.36 -21.69
N LEU A 72 18.49 -0.86 -22.81
CA LEU A 72 17.71 -0.59 -24.03
C LEU A 72 17.07 -1.87 -24.59
N SER A 73 17.79 -2.99 -24.59
CA SER A 73 17.25 -4.28 -25.00
C SER A 73 16.10 -4.73 -24.10
N TRP A 74 16.24 -4.60 -22.78
CA TRP A 74 15.17 -4.96 -21.82
C TRP A 74 13.93 -4.07 -21.98
N HIS A 75 14.08 -2.77 -22.27
CA HIS A 75 12.94 -1.93 -22.66
C HIS A 75 12.21 -2.49 -23.90
N GLY A 76 12.95 -2.95 -24.91
CA GLY A 76 12.38 -3.57 -26.10
C GLY A 76 11.60 -4.86 -25.82
N VAL A 77 12.09 -5.67 -24.87
CA VAL A 77 11.41 -6.90 -24.42
C VAL A 77 10.09 -6.58 -23.71
N VAL A 78 10.07 -5.60 -22.81
CA VAL A 78 8.85 -5.18 -22.08
C VAL A 78 7.77 -4.65 -23.04
N GLU A 79 8.18 -3.96 -24.11
CA GLU A 79 7.29 -3.41 -25.14
C GLU A 79 6.83 -4.44 -26.18
N GLU A 80 7.28 -5.70 -26.10
CA GLU A 80 7.00 -6.75 -27.09
C GLU A 80 7.42 -6.37 -28.53
N ARG A 81 8.31 -5.37 -28.69
CA ARG A 81 8.77 -4.85 -30.01
C ARG A 81 9.86 -5.70 -30.66
N GLY A 82 10.23 -6.83 -30.06
CA GLY A 82 11.18 -7.76 -30.64
C GLY A 82 11.30 -9.06 -29.86
N SER A 83 11.18 -10.18 -30.57
CA SER A 83 11.78 -11.46 -30.20
C SER A 83 13.27 -11.39 -30.56
N GLY A 84 14.13 -11.02 -29.62
CA GLY A 84 15.58 -11.08 -29.80
C GLY A 84 16.35 -9.87 -29.23
N GLY A 85 16.64 -9.90 -27.93
CA GLY A 85 18.01 -9.55 -27.53
C GLY A 85 18.97 -10.59 -28.11
N PRO A 86 20.29 -10.34 -28.21
CA PRO A 86 21.23 -11.39 -28.65
C PRO A 86 20.94 -12.67 -27.86
N ASP A 87 20.94 -13.83 -28.52
CA ASP A 87 20.69 -15.16 -27.93
C ASP A 87 21.55 -15.45 -26.66
N ASP A 88 22.48 -14.55 -26.33
CA ASP A 88 23.45 -14.58 -25.23
C ASP A 88 23.08 -13.74 -23.98
N ASP A 89 21.91 -13.07 -23.87
CA ASP A 89 21.51 -12.39 -22.61
C ASP A 89 20.45 -13.17 -21.80
N PRO A 90 20.87 -13.92 -20.75
CA PRO A 90 19.98 -14.61 -19.81
C PRO A 90 18.84 -13.76 -19.24
N LEU A 91 19.09 -12.49 -18.89
CA LEU A 91 18.08 -11.64 -18.28
C LEU A 91 17.03 -11.21 -19.29
N ALA A 92 17.42 -10.91 -20.52
CA ALA A 92 16.48 -10.58 -21.59
C ALA A 92 15.56 -11.78 -21.91
N CYS A 93 16.13 -12.98 -22.01
CA CYS A 93 15.38 -14.22 -22.24
C CYS A 93 14.40 -14.52 -21.10
N ALA A 94 14.86 -14.42 -19.84
CA ALA A 94 14.01 -14.63 -18.68
C ALA A 94 12.88 -13.59 -18.58
N LEU A 95 13.16 -12.32 -18.88
CA LEU A 95 12.16 -11.26 -18.92
C LEU A 95 11.12 -11.50 -20.01
N ALA A 96 11.54 -11.95 -21.20
CA ALA A 96 10.65 -12.25 -22.31
C ALA A 96 9.66 -13.37 -21.94
N GLU A 97 10.11 -14.41 -21.22
CA GLU A 97 9.23 -15.46 -20.71
C GLU A 97 8.22 -14.93 -19.69
N ILE A 98 8.69 -14.12 -18.73
CA ILE A 98 7.81 -13.52 -17.71
C ILE A 98 6.77 -12.62 -18.38
N ALA A 99 7.19 -11.77 -19.32
CA ALA A 99 6.31 -10.87 -20.06
C ALA A 99 5.30 -11.64 -20.91
N ALA A 100 5.73 -12.69 -21.61
CA ALA A 100 4.83 -13.54 -22.41
C ALA A 100 3.79 -14.27 -21.53
N ASP A 101 4.21 -14.77 -20.36
CA ASP A 101 3.31 -15.42 -19.42
C ASP A 101 2.31 -14.43 -18.80
N LEU A 102 2.76 -13.21 -18.44
CA LEU A 102 1.86 -12.15 -17.99
C LEU A 102 0.90 -11.70 -19.08
N HIS A 103 1.36 -11.61 -20.34
CA HIS A 103 0.49 -11.27 -21.46
C HIS A 103 -0.60 -12.32 -21.68
N ARG A 104 -0.24 -13.60 -21.57
CA ARG A 104 -1.16 -14.72 -21.76
C ARG A 104 -2.18 -14.84 -20.63
N ASP A 105 -1.71 -14.73 -19.38
CA ASP A 105 -2.50 -15.09 -18.20
C ASP A 105 -3.06 -13.86 -17.46
N GLY A 106 -2.56 -12.67 -17.77
CA GLY A 106 -2.90 -11.42 -17.09
C GLY A 106 -3.93 -10.57 -17.83
N ARG A 107 -4.49 -9.59 -17.10
CA ARG A 107 -5.50 -8.67 -17.61
C ARG A 107 -4.89 -7.55 -18.48
N PRO A 108 -5.30 -7.40 -19.75
CA PRO A 108 -4.71 -6.44 -20.68
C PRO A 108 -4.68 -4.99 -20.18
N GLU A 109 -5.74 -4.54 -19.52
CA GLU A 109 -5.88 -3.19 -18.98
C GLU A 109 -4.93 -2.90 -17.82
N LEU A 110 -4.39 -3.93 -17.16
CA LEU A 110 -3.40 -3.81 -16.07
C LEU A 110 -1.97 -4.07 -16.55
N LEU A 111 -1.78 -4.75 -17.69
CA LEU A 111 -0.46 -4.97 -18.27
C LEU A 111 0.26 -3.65 -18.61
N ALA A 112 -0.47 -2.62 -19.05
CA ALA A 112 0.10 -1.31 -19.30
C ALA A 112 0.75 -0.70 -18.03
N LEU A 113 0.11 -0.90 -16.87
CA LEU A 113 0.66 -0.44 -15.59
C LEU A 113 1.90 -1.23 -15.19
N TRP A 114 1.90 -2.55 -15.38
CA TRP A 114 3.08 -3.37 -15.12
C TRP A 114 4.25 -2.97 -16.05
N ARG A 115 4.01 -2.81 -17.36
CA ARG A 115 5.05 -2.36 -18.32
C ARG A 115 5.64 -1.02 -17.93
N GLU A 116 4.79 -0.05 -17.57
CA GLU A 116 5.24 1.25 -17.06
C GLU A 116 6.13 1.08 -15.82
N SER A 117 5.74 0.24 -14.86
CA SER A 117 6.58 -0.02 -13.68
C SER A 117 7.92 -0.64 -14.04
N MET A 118 7.97 -1.58 -14.98
CA MET A 118 9.21 -2.20 -15.43
C MET A 118 10.12 -1.17 -16.10
N HIS A 119 9.56 -0.29 -16.94
CA HIS A 119 10.31 0.81 -17.53
C HIS A 119 10.87 1.78 -16.48
N GLN A 120 10.10 2.11 -15.45
CA GLN A 120 10.57 2.96 -14.37
C GLN A 120 11.75 2.36 -13.61
N THR A 121 11.71 1.06 -13.31
CA THR A 121 12.86 0.35 -12.70
C THR A 121 14.09 0.40 -13.58
N LEU A 122 13.94 0.12 -14.89
CA LEU A 122 15.05 0.17 -15.84
C LEU A 122 15.66 1.58 -15.96
N ILE A 123 14.82 2.61 -15.95
CA ILE A 123 15.25 4.02 -15.91
C ILE A 123 16.01 4.31 -14.61
N GLY A 124 15.46 3.90 -13.46
CA GLY A 124 16.03 4.10 -12.14
C GLY A 124 17.40 3.43 -11.99
N MET A 125 17.50 2.18 -12.42
CA MET A 125 18.74 1.40 -12.45
C MET A 125 19.83 2.06 -13.29
N ARG A 126 19.49 2.55 -14.49
CA ARG A 126 20.42 3.29 -15.34
C ARG A 126 20.84 4.61 -14.69
N TYR A 127 19.92 5.29 -14.02
CA TYR A 127 20.21 6.50 -13.25
C TYR A 127 21.18 6.21 -12.12
N GLU A 128 20.95 5.18 -11.30
CA GLU A 128 21.81 4.79 -10.18
C GLU A 128 23.22 4.44 -10.64
N SER A 129 23.35 3.61 -11.68
CA SER A 129 24.65 3.27 -12.29
C SER A 129 25.41 4.51 -12.81
N THR A 130 24.69 5.45 -13.44
CA THR A 130 25.29 6.69 -13.95
C THR A 130 25.68 7.63 -12.80
N ALA A 131 24.81 7.82 -11.82
CA ALA A 131 25.06 8.64 -10.65
C ALA A 131 26.25 8.12 -9.83
N ALA A 132 26.35 6.79 -9.64
CA ALA A 132 27.48 6.16 -8.97
C ALA A 132 28.80 6.39 -9.73
N ARG A 133 28.80 6.25 -11.06
CA ARG A 133 29.99 6.56 -11.89
C ARG A 133 30.38 8.03 -11.80
N THR A 134 29.42 8.94 -11.89
CA THR A 134 29.68 10.38 -11.78
C THR A 134 30.22 10.75 -10.41
N ALA A 135 29.63 10.22 -9.32
CA ALA A 135 30.09 10.48 -7.96
C ALA A 135 31.49 9.93 -7.67
N ARG A 136 31.90 8.85 -8.35
CA ARG A 136 33.26 8.28 -8.25
C ARG A 136 34.32 9.05 -9.07
N ALA A 137 33.90 9.82 -10.07
CA ALA A 137 34.82 10.66 -10.84
C ALA A 137 35.34 11.82 -9.97
N GLU A 138 36.63 12.15 -10.08
CA GLU A 138 37.22 13.27 -9.33
C GLU A 138 36.46 14.58 -9.58
N GLY A 139 35.93 15.18 -8.52
CA GLY A 139 35.15 16.43 -8.59
C GLY A 139 33.72 16.27 -9.13
N GLY A 140 33.23 15.04 -9.31
CA GLY A 140 31.87 14.77 -9.75
C GLY A 140 30.82 15.18 -8.68
N PRO A 141 29.69 15.80 -9.08
CA PRO A 141 28.66 16.19 -8.13
C PRO A 141 27.91 14.96 -7.59
N ALA A 142 27.59 14.97 -6.30
CA ALA A 142 26.68 14.00 -5.70
C ALA A 142 25.24 14.18 -6.25
N PRO A 143 24.46 13.09 -6.40
CA PRO A 143 23.07 13.20 -6.80
C PRO A 143 22.24 13.94 -5.74
N ARG A 144 21.19 14.63 -6.17
CA ARG A 144 20.25 15.27 -5.23
C ARG A 144 19.44 14.19 -4.52
N LEU A 145 19.25 14.32 -3.21
CA LEU A 145 18.48 13.39 -2.39
C LEU A 145 17.07 13.12 -2.96
N ALA A 146 16.39 14.15 -3.46
CA ALA A 146 15.06 14.00 -4.07
C ALA A 146 15.07 13.14 -5.35
N ASP A 147 16.12 13.26 -6.17
CA ASP A 147 16.28 12.45 -7.38
C ASP A 147 16.68 11.01 -7.02
N TYR A 148 17.54 10.84 -6.01
CA TYR A 148 17.88 9.53 -5.47
C TYR A 148 16.63 8.80 -4.97
N LEU A 149 15.83 9.41 -4.10
CA LEU A 149 14.65 8.77 -3.53
C LEU A 149 13.62 8.41 -4.61
N ARG A 150 13.39 9.29 -5.60
CA ARG A 150 12.44 9.00 -6.69
C ARG A 150 12.83 7.75 -7.49
N HIS A 151 14.10 7.64 -7.89
CA HIS A 151 14.55 6.45 -8.63
C HIS A 151 14.66 5.24 -7.69
N GLY A 152 15.10 5.45 -6.45
CA GLY A 152 15.19 4.43 -5.41
C GLY A 152 13.86 3.73 -5.12
N THR A 153 12.74 4.45 -5.21
CA THR A 153 11.40 3.82 -5.10
C THR A 153 11.05 2.91 -6.26
N TRP A 154 11.63 3.11 -7.45
CA TRP A 154 11.43 2.24 -8.61
C TRP A 154 12.36 1.03 -8.60
N THR A 155 13.57 1.18 -8.07
CA THR A 155 14.59 0.11 -8.07
C THR A 155 14.44 -0.87 -6.92
N ILE A 156 13.66 -0.55 -5.88
CA ILE A 156 13.40 -1.47 -4.76
C ILE A 156 12.53 -2.69 -5.15
N GLY A 157 11.95 -2.71 -6.37
CA GLY A 157 11.32 -3.88 -6.98
C GLY A 157 9.89 -4.21 -6.51
N VAL A 158 9.38 -3.50 -5.49
CA VAL A 158 8.06 -3.77 -4.89
C VAL A 158 6.93 -3.42 -5.86
N GLU A 159 7.07 -2.31 -6.60
CA GLU A 159 6.04 -1.88 -7.57
C GLU A 159 5.87 -2.89 -8.71
N GLN A 160 6.96 -3.49 -9.17
CA GLN A 160 6.96 -4.46 -10.27
C GLN A 160 6.33 -5.77 -9.83
N GLN A 161 6.62 -6.24 -8.61
CA GLN A 161 5.94 -7.41 -8.03
C GLN A 161 4.44 -7.18 -7.85
N VAL A 162 4.06 -6.06 -7.23
CA VAL A 162 2.65 -5.81 -6.89
C VAL A 162 1.81 -5.57 -8.14
N THR A 163 2.32 -4.82 -9.12
CA THR A 163 1.60 -4.60 -10.38
C THR A 163 1.47 -5.90 -11.20
N ALA A 164 2.46 -6.79 -11.18
CA ALA A 164 2.34 -8.13 -11.77
C ALA A 164 1.31 -9.00 -11.04
N VAL A 165 1.23 -8.91 -9.72
CA VAL A 165 0.16 -9.59 -8.95
C VAL A 165 -1.20 -9.06 -9.40
N TRP A 166 -1.37 -7.75 -9.50
CA TRP A 166 -2.64 -7.14 -9.92
C TRP A 166 -3.10 -7.60 -11.30
N THR A 167 -2.20 -7.84 -12.25
CA THR A 167 -2.59 -8.36 -13.56
C THR A 167 -3.17 -9.78 -13.47
N LEU A 168 -2.79 -10.56 -12.46
CA LEU A 168 -3.21 -11.95 -12.26
C LEU A 168 -4.42 -12.09 -11.31
N LEU A 169 -4.90 -10.99 -10.72
CA LEU A 169 -6.06 -11.03 -9.84
C LEU A 169 -7.36 -10.94 -10.64
N ASP A 170 -8.25 -11.89 -10.37
CA ASP A 170 -9.65 -11.84 -10.79
C ASP A 170 -10.46 -10.93 -9.85
N GLU A 171 -10.09 -9.65 -9.82
CA GLU A 171 -10.75 -8.63 -9.01
C GLU A 171 -11.56 -7.67 -9.91
N PRO A 172 -12.90 -7.67 -9.81
CA PRO A 172 -13.75 -6.83 -10.66
C PRO A 172 -13.49 -5.35 -10.40
N ASP A 173 -13.48 -4.52 -11.45
CA ASP A 173 -13.28 -3.06 -11.35
C ASP A 173 -11.98 -2.57 -10.70
N LEU A 174 -10.96 -3.42 -10.59
CA LEU A 174 -9.62 -3.05 -10.14
C LEU A 174 -9.07 -1.76 -10.79
N PRO A 175 -9.25 -1.50 -12.11
CA PRO A 175 -8.84 -0.23 -12.73
C PRO A 175 -9.35 1.04 -12.03
N ARG A 176 -10.56 1.03 -11.47
CA ARG A 176 -11.13 2.18 -10.75
C ARG A 176 -10.40 2.48 -9.45
N ARG A 177 -9.86 1.45 -8.78
CA ARG A 177 -9.12 1.57 -7.52
C ARG A 177 -7.63 1.84 -7.71
N LEU A 178 -7.11 1.78 -8.94
CA LEU A 178 -5.69 2.01 -9.22
C LEU A 178 -5.15 3.35 -8.69
N PRO A 179 -5.85 4.49 -8.75
CA PRO A 179 -5.33 5.74 -8.19
C PRO A 179 -4.95 5.62 -6.70
N VAL A 180 -5.84 5.02 -5.91
CA VAL A 180 -5.67 4.81 -4.47
C VAL A 180 -4.55 3.80 -4.20
N LEU A 181 -4.60 2.65 -4.89
CA LEU A 181 -3.60 1.59 -4.77
C LEU A 181 -2.20 2.07 -5.17
N ARG A 182 -2.08 2.86 -6.25
CA ARG A 182 -0.80 3.43 -6.69
C ARG A 182 -0.29 4.50 -5.72
N SER A 183 -1.18 5.28 -5.12
CA SER A 183 -0.78 6.22 -4.08
C SER A 183 -0.21 5.49 -2.87
N ALA A 184 -0.88 4.44 -2.39
CA ALA A 184 -0.37 3.62 -1.30
C ALA A 184 0.93 2.90 -1.66
N LEU A 185 1.06 2.42 -2.89
CA LEU A 185 2.25 1.71 -3.36
C LEU A 185 3.49 2.62 -3.36
N ARG A 186 3.34 3.89 -3.76
CA ARG A 186 4.45 4.87 -3.70
C ARG A 186 4.93 5.10 -2.26
N GLU A 187 4.00 5.24 -1.32
CA GLU A 187 4.32 5.37 0.10
C GLU A 187 5.05 4.11 0.63
N GLY A 188 4.53 2.92 0.29
CA GLY A 188 5.15 1.65 0.64
C GLY A 188 6.56 1.50 0.06
N ALA A 189 6.76 1.84 -1.21
CA ALA A 189 8.06 1.79 -1.86
C ALA A 189 9.07 2.77 -1.24
N LEU A 190 8.63 3.98 -0.88
CA LEU A 190 9.47 4.96 -0.17
C LEU A 190 9.91 4.43 1.19
N ALA A 191 8.98 3.87 1.97
CA ALA A 191 9.31 3.29 3.26
C ALA A 191 10.34 2.16 3.12
N ILE A 192 10.13 1.24 2.17
CA ILE A 192 11.01 0.09 1.97
C ILE A 192 12.40 0.54 1.50
N ARG A 193 12.49 1.53 0.61
CA ARG A 193 13.75 2.14 0.20
C ARG A 193 14.52 2.70 1.41
N LEU A 194 13.87 3.52 2.24
CA LEU A 194 14.53 4.09 3.43
C LEU A 194 14.95 3.02 4.45
N LEU A 195 14.15 1.97 4.64
CA LEU A 195 14.50 0.85 5.51
C LEU A 195 15.67 0.03 4.94
N ASN A 196 15.72 -0.14 3.62
CA ASN A 196 16.85 -0.77 2.93
C ASN A 196 18.13 0.05 3.14
N ASP A 197 18.09 1.36 2.92
CA ASP A 197 19.23 2.26 3.13
C ASP A 197 19.71 2.25 4.58
N LEU A 198 18.79 2.36 5.55
CA LEU A 198 19.11 2.27 6.99
C LEU A 198 19.80 0.96 7.35
N ARG A 199 19.36 -0.16 6.76
CA ARG A 199 19.93 -1.48 7.01
C ARG A 199 21.28 -1.67 6.32
N GLY A 200 21.41 -1.17 5.09
CA GLY A 200 22.57 -1.32 4.21
C GLY A 200 23.68 -0.30 4.43
N HIS A 201 23.42 0.81 5.13
CA HIS A 201 24.29 1.99 5.15
C HIS A 201 25.76 1.69 5.43
N GLN A 202 26.07 0.94 6.50
CA GLN A 202 27.46 0.65 6.86
C GLN A 202 28.19 -0.16 5.77
N ARG A 203 27.50 -1.10 5.13
CA ARG A 203 28.03 -1.91 4.03
C ARG A 203 28.21 -1.06 2.79
N GLU A 204 27.18 -0.32 2.39
CA GLU A 204 27.18 0.47 1.15
C GLU A 204 28.22 1.57 1.19
N ARG A 205 28.41 2.20 2.36
CA ARG A 205 29.51 3.14 2.60
C ARG A 205 30.89 2.50 2.42
N SER A 206 31.06 1.24 2.82
CA SER A 206 32.33 0.51 2.63
C SER A 206 32.58 0.11 1.17
N GLU A 207 31.50 -0.07 0.40
CA GLU A 207 31.52 -0.43 -1.02
C GLU A 207 31.54 0.80 -1.94
N GLY A 208 31.55 2.02 -1.36
CA GLY A 208 31.50 3.28 -2.11
C GLY A 208 30.22 3.40 -2.94
N LYS A 209 29.10 2.90 -2.41
CA LYS A 209 27.74 3.10 -2.93
C LYS A 209 27.09 4.27 -2.19
N THR A 210 26.13 4.90 -2.85
CA THR A 210 25.42 6.07 -2.33
C THR A 210 24.04 5.65 -1.84
N ASP A 211 23.69 6.05 -0.62
CA ASP A 211 22.36 5.90 -0.02
C ASP A 211 21.82 7.24 0.49
N ALA A 212 20.57 7.28 0.98
CA ALA A 212 19.98 8.51 1.50
C ALA A 212 20.81 9.17 2.62
N LEU A 213 21.45 8.37 3.48
CA LEU A 213 22.23 8.87 4.61
C LEU A 213 23.55 9.50 4.14
N ALA A 214 24.20 8.88 3.14
CA ALA A 214 25.38 9.42 2.48
C ALA A 214 25.08 10.75 1.75
N LEU A 215 23.82 11.00 1.38
CA LEU A 215 23.33 12.23 0.77
C LEU A 215 22.85 13.29 1.78
N GLY A 216 23.09 13.06 3.07
CA GLY A 216 22.85 14.05 4.13
C GLY A 216 21.53 13.90 4.88
N MET A 217 20.75 12.85 4.62
CA MET A 217 19.59 12.51 5.46
C MET A 217 20.08 11.94 6.80
N SER A 218 19.52 12.38 7.92
CA SER A 218 19.88 11.79 9.21
C SER A 218 19.22 10.40 9.39
N GLU A 219 19.83 9.53 10.19
CA GLU A 219 19.27 8.21 10.51
C GLU A 219 17.88 8.32 11.17
N GLN A 220 17.68 9.34 12.00
CA GLN A 220 16.40 9.61 12.65
C GLN A 220 15.35 10.08 11.63
N GLU A 221 15.70 11.04 10.78
CA GLU A 221 14.82 11.51 9.70
C GLU A 221 14.40 10.38 8.76
N ALA A 222 15.34 9.48 8.39
CA ALA A 222 15.04 8.32 7.57
C ALA A 222 14.05 7.36 8.26
N ARG A 223 14.21 7.12 9.56
CA ARG A 223 13.27 6.28 10.35
C ARG A 223 11.89 6.90 10.43
N ASP A 224 11.81 8.19 10.76
CA ASP A 224 10.54 8.89 10.94
C ASP A 224 9.78 8.95 9.63
N ARG A 225 10.47 9.28 8.53
CA ARG A 225 9.88 9.31 7.19
C ARG A 225 9.45 7.93 6.71
N ALA A 226 10.21 6.87 7.01
CA ALA A 226 9.80 5.51 6.69
C ALA A 226 8.57 5.09 7.48
N ALA A 227 8.50 5.40 8.78
CA ALA A 227 7.37 5.10 9.63
C ALA A 227 6.10 5.86 9.18
N GLU A 228 6.23 7.14 8.84
CA GLU A 228 5.15 7.94 8.30
C GLU A 228 4.62 7.37 6.98
N ALA A 229 5.51 7.01 6.05
CA ALA A 229 5.14 6.43 4.78
C ALA A 229 4.45 5.05 4.93
N LEU A 230 4.91 4.19 5.84
CA LEU A 230 4.23 2.93 6.17
C LEU A 230 2.81 3.18 6.69
N GLU A 231 2.67 4.14 7.61
CA GLU A 231 1.38 4.49 8.19
C GLU A 231 0.43 5.10 7.16
N ASN A 232 0.93 5.97 6.27
CA ASN A 232 0.15 6.51 5.16
C ASN A 232 -0.29 5.42 4.18
N CYS A 233 0.62 4.51 3.81
CA CYS A 233 0.29 3.34 2.98
C CYS A 233 -0.83 2.51 3.61
N ARG A 234 -0.67 2.09 4.87
CA ARG A 234 -1.65 1.30 5.62
C ARG A 234 -3.00 2.03 5.72
N ARG A 235 -2.97 3.32 6.01
CA ARG A 235 -4.16 4.17 6.15
C ARG A 235 -4.94 4.31 4.84
N THR A 236 -4.24 4.41 3.71
CA THR A 236 -4.84 4.47 2.38
C THR A 236 -5.43 3.12 1.98
N LEU A 237 -4.80 2.00 2.36
CA LEU A 237 -5.26 0.66 2.03
C LEU A 237 -6.36 0.12 2.95
N ALA A 238 -6.52 0.68 4.15
CA ALA A 238 -7.42 0.14 5.17
C ALA A 238 -8.86 -0.09 4.68
N PRO A 239 -9.55 0.87 4.01
CA PRO A 239 -10.91 0.63 3.52
C PRO A 239 -10.99 -0.54 2.53
N LEU A 240 -10.01 -0.63 1.63
CA LEU A 240 -9.97 -1.67 0.60
C LEU A 240 -9.60 -3.05 1.18
N SER A 241 -8.68 -3.08 2.13
CA SER A 241 -8.23 -4.34 2.75
C SER A 241 -9.31 -4.91 3.67
N SER A 242 -10.01 -4.06 4.43
CA SER A 242 -11.18 -4.45 5.24
C SER A 242 -12.35 -4.93 4.39
N ALA A 243 -12.51 -4.39 3.17
CA ALA A 243 -13.50 -4.87 2.20
C ALA A 243 -13.09 -6.17 1.50
N GLY A 244 -11.86 -6.67 1.70
CA GLY A 244 -11.38 -7.92 1.15
C GLY A 244 -10.89 -7.84 -0.29
N TYR A 245 -10.59 -6.64 -0.82
CA TYR A 245 -9.98 -6.50 -2.14
C TYR A 245 -8.57 -7.09 -2.14
N GLY A 246 -8.38 -8.18 -2.87
CA GLY A 246 -7.13 -8.92 -2.94
C GLY A 246 -5.95 -8.07 -3.41
N SER A 247 -6.20 -7.05 -4.23
CA SER A 247 -5.19 -6.09 -4.71
C SER A 247 -4.59 -5.26 -3.57
N ALA A 248 -5.43 -4.78 -2.65
CA ALA A 248 -5.03 -4.02 -1.47
C ALA A 248 -4.36 -4.92 -0.43
N VAL A 249 -4.94 -6.10 -0.18
CA VAL A 249 -4.38 -7.10 0.75
C VAL A 249 -3.00 -7.58 0.28
N ALA A 250 -2.82 -7.82 -1.02
CA ALA A 250 -1.51 -8.20 -1.58
C ALA A 250 -0.47 -7.10 -1.37
N LEU A 251 -0.83 -5.84 -1.62
CA LEU A 251 0.08 -4.71 -1.42
C LEU A 251 0.42 -4.52 0.06
N GLU A 252 -0.55 -4.56 0.96
CA GLU A 252 -0.31 -4.45 2.40
C GLU A 252 0.66 -5.56 2.88
N ARG A 253 0.45 -6.79 2.42
CA ARG A 253 1.32 -7.93 2.75
C ARG A 253 2.71 -7.79 2.12
N ALA A 254 2.82 -7.28 0.90
CA ALA A 254 4.10 -6.99 0.27
C ALA A 254 4.89 -5.94 1.08
N VAL A 255 4.25 -4.85 1.47
CA VAL A 255 4.88 -3.79 2.27
C VAL A 255 5.30 -4.32 3.63
N LEU A 256 4.42 -5.05 4.32
CA LEU A 256 4.71 -5.67 5.62
C LEU A 256 5.89 -6.63 5.55
N TRP A 257 5.93 -7.50 4.52
CA TRP A 257 7.02 -8.45 4.32
C TRP A 257 8.36 -7.72 4.19
N HIS A 258 8.46 -6.76 3.28
CA HIS A 258 9.73 -6.07 3.03
C HIS A 258 10.17 -5.21 4.22
N ALA A 259 9.24 -4.50 4.87
CA ALA A 259 9.56 -3.71 6.06
C ALA A 259 10.10 -4.61 7.20
N ARG A 260 9.46 -5.76 7.44
CA ARG A 260 9.93 -6.74 8.45
C ARG A 260 11.24 -7.40 8.05
N MET A 261 11.40 -7.70 6.77
CA MET A 261 12.63 -8.27 6.23
C MET A 261 13.80 -7.34 6.53
N TYR A 262 13.76 -6.06 6.17
CA TYR A 262 14.87 -5.14 6.45
C TYR A 262 15.09 -4.83 7.94
N HIS A 263 14.07 -5.01 8.79
CA HIS A 263 14.24 -4.96 10.24
C HIS A 263 15.07 -6.13 10.81
N HIS A 264 14.94 -7.33 10.23
CA HIS A 264 15.49 -8.57 10.81
C HIS A 264 16.60 -9.23 9.98
N PHE A 265 16.63 -8.98 8.68
CA PHE A 265 17.39 -9.72 7.69
C PHE A 265 17.92 -8.80 6.59
N ASP A 266 19.05 -9.18 5.98
CA ASP A 266 19.66 -8.47 4.87
C ASP A 266 19.88 -9.44 3.70
N PRO A 267 19.14 -9.31 2.60
CA PRO A 267 19.15 -10.30 1.53
C PRO A 267 20.44 -10.31 0.71
N VAL A 268 21.23 -9.23 0.75
CA VAL A 268 22.49 -9.10 0.00
C VAL A 268 23.64 -9.83 0.72
N ARG A 269 23.57 -9.96 2.06
CA ARG A 269 24.49 -10.78 2.86
C ARG A 269 23.71 -11.55 3.94
N PRO A 270 23.10 -12.70 3.61
CA PRO A 270 22.56 -13.58 4.62
C PRO A 270 23.71 -14.00 5.54
N SER A 271 23.74 -13.50 6.79
CA SER A 271 24.78 -13.87 7.74
C SER A 271 24.86 -15.40 7.86
N SER A 272 26.05 -15.97 7.65
CA SER A 272 26.35 -17.37 7.96
C SER A 272 26.25 -17.59 9.47
N GLY A 273 25.03 -17.85 9.97
CA GLY A 273 24.81 -18.18 11.39
C GLY A 273 23.52 -17.64 12.01
N ALA A 274 22.70 -16.85 11.30
CA ALA A 274 21.33 -16.65 11.75
C ALA A 274 20.49 -17.82 11.23
N PRO A 275 19.90 -18.66 12.10
CA PRO A 275 18.99 -19.70 11.61
C PRO A 275 17.87 -19.01 10.82
N LEU A 276 17.45 -19.62 9.72
CA LEU A 276 16.14 -19.34 9.14
C LEU A 276 15.13 -19.30 10.30
N PRO A 277 14.20 -18.34 10.35
CA PRO A 277 13.24 -18.26 11.44
C PRO A 277 12.56 -19.63 11.60
N ASP A 278 12.87 -20.32 12.70
CA ASP A 278 12.27 -21.59 13.05
C ASP A 278 10.85 -21.26 13.53
N HIS A 279 9.92 -21.18 12.59
CA HIS A 279 8.53 -20.81 12.83
C HIS A 279 7.61 -21.96 12.42
N ALA A 280 7.87 -23.13 13.01
CA ALA A 280 6.93 -24.24 13.00
C ALA A 280 6.23 -24.47 14.35
N THR A 281 6.53 -23.68 15.40
CA THR A 281 6.08 -24.05 16.77
C THR A 281 5.37 -22.98 17.59
N ASP A 282 5.11 -21.77 17.08
CA ASP A 282 4.21 -20.85 17.80
C ASP A 282 3.36 -19.96 16.88
N ILE A 283 2.86 -20.56 15.79
CA ILE A 283 1.72 -20.01 15.07
C ILE A 283 0.49 -20.33 15.93
N ARG A 284 0.09 -19.41 16.82
CA ARG A 284 -1.33 -19.37 17.18
C ARG A 284 -2.08 -19.02 15.91
N PRO A 285 -3.01 -19.86 15.45
CA PRO A 285 -3.83 -19.52 14.29
C PRO A 285 -4.62 -18.26 14.66
N THR A 286 -4.27 -17.12 14.06
CA THR A 286 -5.24 -16.06 13.85
C THR A 286 -6.44 -16.70 13.16
N PRO A 287 -7.68 -16.46 13.63
CA PRO A 287 -8.85 -17.01 12.98
C PRO A 287 -8.77 -16.65 11.51
N SER A 288 -8.92 -17.66 10.66
CA SER A 288 -9.04 -17.53 9.22
C SER A 288 -9.87 -16.28 8.90
N GLY A 289 -9.21 -15.24 8.39
CA GLY A 289 -9.89 -14.13 7.75
C GLY A 289 -10.83 -14.69 6.67
N PRO A 290 -11.94 -14.00 6.37
CA PRO A 290 -12.94 -14.52 5.45
C PRO A 290 -12.26 -14.94 4.14
N ARG A 291 -12.54 -16.17 3.70
CA ARG A 291 -12.13 -16.64 2.37
C ARG A 291 -12.64 -15.63 1.33
N PRO A 292 -11.82 -15.22 0.35
CA PRO A 292 -12.32 -14.54 -0.84
C PRO A 292 -13.44 -15.40 -1.44
N ARG A 293 -14.57 -14.77 -1.78
CA ARG A 293 -15.73 -15.47 -2.33
C ARG A 293 -15.34 -16.24 -3.59
N GLU A 294 -15.62 -17.53 -3.61
CA GLU A 294 -15.79 -18.26 -4.87
C GLU A 294 -16.94 -17.59 -5.65
N VAL A 295 -16.64 -17.22 -6.89
CA VAL A 295 -17.52 -16.47 -7.78
C VAL A 295 -18.73 -17.33 -8.14
N GLN A 296 -19.91 -16.93 -7.66
CA GLN A 296 -21.17 -17.32 -8.28
C GLN A 296 -21.40 -16.48 -9.55
N PRO A 297 -21.98 -17.06 -10.62
CA PRO A 297 -22.10 -16.38 -11.91
C PRO A 297 -23.05 -15.18 -11.83
N MET A 298 -22.56 -14.02 -12.30
CA MET A 298 -23.26 -12.75 -12.52
C MET A 298 -24.34 -12.38 -11.48
N SER A 299 -23.92 -11.83 -10.34
CA SER A 299 -24.82 -11.05 -9.47
C SER A 299 -24.53 -9.56 -9.63
N VAL A 300 -25.59 -8.77 -9.85
CA VAL A 300 -25.65 -7.31 -9.72
C VAL A 300 -24.72 -6.86 -8.57
N GLN A 301 -23.79 -5.93 -8.83
CA GLN A 301 -22.87 -5.39 -7.81
C GLN A 301 -23.63 -5.08 -6.53
N ARG A 302 -23.11 -5.56 -5.40
CA ARG A 302 -23.77 -5.31 -4.13
C ARG A 302 -23.67 -3.82 -3.83
N PRO A 303 -24.77 -3.12 -3.54
CA PRO A 303 -24.76 -1.67 -3.32
C PRO A 303 -23.81 -1.23 -2.18
N GLU A 304 -23.51 -2.11 -1.23
CA GLU A 304 -22.48 -1.87 -0.22
C GLU A 304 -21.06 -1.81 -0.80
N GLU A 305 -20.76 -2.62 -1.82
CA GLU A 305 -19.47 -2.64 -2.52
C GLU A 305 -19.28 -1.36 -3.35
N GLU A 306 -20.36 -0.87 -3.99
CA GLU A 306 -20.37 0.41 -4.71
C GLU A 306 -20.03 1.59 -3.80
N LEU A 307 -20.66 1.67 -2.62
CA LEU A 307 -20.38 2.75 -1.66
C LEU A 307 -18.97 2.66 -1.06
N LEU A 308 -18.46 1.44 -0.85
CA LEU A 308 -17.07 1.24 -0.42
C LEU A 308 -16.07 1.73 -1.48
N ASP A 309 -16.36 1.49 -2.77
CA ASP A 309 -15.53 1.99 -3.87
C ASP A 309 -15.50 3.53 -3.90
N VAL A 310 -16.66 4.19 -3.72
CA VAL A 310 -16.75 5.67 -3.61
C VAL A 310 -15.94 6.20 -2.43
N ILE A 311 -16.10 5.61 -1.24
CA ILE A 311 -15.33 5.99 -0.04
C ILE A 311 -13.83 5.84 -0.28
N ALA A 312 -13.43 4.76 -0.97
CA ALA A 312 -12.03 4.50 -1.25
C ALA A 312 -11.45 5.45 -2.29
N SER A 313 -12.19 5.75 -3.38
CA SER A 313 -11.75 6.67 -4.44
C SER A 313 -11.69 8.13 -3.96
N GLY A 314 -12.45 8.47 -2.91
CA GLY A 314 -12.62 9.85 -2.45
C GLY A 314 -13.44 10.69 -3.44
N GLU A 315 -14.21 10.04 -4.32
CA GLU A 315 -15.09 10.70 -5.26
C GLU A 315 -16.34 11.23 -4.56
N GLU A 316 -16.89 12.32 -5.11
CA GLU A 316 -18.18 12.83 -4.68
C GLU A 316 -19.29 11.83 -5.02
N CYS A 317 -20.29 11.72 -4.16
CA CYS A 317 -21.47 10.91 -4.38
C CYS A 317 -22.71 11.76 -4.17
N ASP A 318 -23.70 11.61 -5.06
CA ASP A 318 -24.90 12.42 -4.97
C ASP A 318 -25.75 12.02 -3.75
N ASN A 319 -26.39 13.02 -3.13
CA ASN A 319 -27.15 12.82 -1.89
C ASN A 319 -28.38 11.91 -2.06
N ALA A 320 -28.95 11.80 -3.26
CA ALA A 320 -30.07 10.89 -3.50
C ALA A 320 -29.60 9.44 -3.45
N ARG A 321 -28.43 9.15 -4.01
CA ARG A 321 -27.79 7.83 -3.95
C ARG A 321 -27.33 7.47 -2.55
N LEU A 322 -26.75 8.42 -1.82
CA LEU A 322 -26.37 8.23 -0.41
C LEU A 322 -27.59 7.96 0.49
N ALA A 323 -28.71 8.63 0.24
CA ALA A 323 -29.98 8.35 0.88
C ALA A 323 -30.47 6.91 0.64
N GLU A 324 -30.39 6.42 -0.61
CA GLU A 324 -30.75 5.03 -0.95
C GLU A 324 -29.88 4.00 -0.22
N PHE A 325 -28.56 4.23 -0.14
CA PHE A 325 -27.67 3.37 0.64
C PHE A 325 -28.05 3.39 2.12
N PHE A 326 -28.21 4.58 2.69
CA PHE A 326 -28.51 4.76 4.11
C PHE A 326 -29.79 4.04 4.53
N ASP A 327 -30.83 4.09 3.70
CA ASP A 327 -32.10 3.41 3.95
C ASP A 327 -31.97 1.88 3.90
N ARG A 328 -31.00 1.35 3.17
CA ARG A 328 -30.81 -0.10 2.99
C ARG A 328 -29.89 -0.73 4.03
N LEU A 329 -28.83 -0.02 4.42
CA LEU A 329 -27.81 -0.53 5.34
C LEU A 329 -28.39 -0.88 6.72
N GLU A 330 -27.73 -1.83 7.39
CA GLU A 330 -28.14 -2.32 8.71
C GLU A 330 -27.93 -1.26 9.80
N PRO A 331 -28.77 -1.22 10.86
CA PRO A 331 -28.52 -0.38 12.02
C PRO A 331 -27.28 -0.84 12.80
N VAL A 332 -26.77 0.03 13.68
CA VAL A 332 -25.62 -0.24 14.54
C VAL A 332 -25.99 -0.24 16.02
N GLY A 333 -25.39 -1.16 16.79
CA GLY A 333 -25.40 -1.14 18.26
C GLY A 333 -24.30 -0.23 18.82
N PRO A 334 -24.41 0.22 20.09
CA PRO A 334 -23.46 1.15 20.68
C PRO A 334 -22.07 0.52 20.87
N GLU A 335 -22.00 -0.77 21.19
CA GLU A 335 -20.76 -1.55 21.27
C GLU A 335 -19.94 -1.54 19.98
N LEU A 336 -20.58 -1.48 18.80
CA LEU A 336 -19.85 -1.38 17.54
C LEU A 336 -19.10 -0.05 17.44
N LEU A 337 -19.71 1.05 17.92
CA LEU A 337 -19.17 2.40 17.78
C LEU A 337 -17.94 2.64 18.66
N VAL A 338 -17.77 1.92 19.76
CA VAL A 338 -16.64 2.12 20.68
C VAL A 338 -15.30 2.05 19.94
N GLY A 339 -14.47 3.07 20.13
CA GLY A 339 -13.17 3.21 19.48
C GLY A 339 -12.96 4.56 18.79
N THR A 340 -11.82 4.69 18.11
CA THR A 340 -11.49 5.87 17.30
C THR A 340 -11.80 5.60 15.83
N TRP A 341 -12.46 6.56 15.20
CA TRP A 341 -12.89 6.50 13.82
C TRP A 341 -12.40 7.72 13.07
N ARG A 342 -11.80 7.50 11.92
CA ARG A 342 -11.43 8.57 11.00
C ARG A 342 -12.64 8.94 10.14
N GLY A 343 -12.90 10.23 9.98
CA GLY A 343 -14.03 10.74 9.20
C GLY A 343 -13.64 11.21 7.80
N GLY A 344 -14.61 11.18 6.89
CA GLY A 344 -14.54 11.83 5.59
C GLY A 344 -15.95 12.19 5.08
N GLY A 345 -16.09 13.33 4.42
CA GLY A 345 -17.35 13.77 3.81
C GLY A 345 -17.41 13.39 2.33
N PHE A 346 -18.61 13.13 1.82
CA PHE A 346 -18.83 12.87 0.38
C PHE A 346 -18.99 14.15 -0.45
N GLU A 347 -19.20 15.29 0.20
CA GLU A 347 -19.28 16.60 -0.43
C GLU A 347 -18.36 17.62 0.25
N HIS A 348 -17.97 18.65 -0.50
CA HIS A 348 -16.99 19.65 -0.06
C HIS A 348 -17.49 21.10 -0.08
N THR A 349 -18.73 21.34 -0.50
CA THR A 349 -19.23 22.70 -0.79
C THR A 349 -20.14 23.29 0.28
N SER A 350 -20.72 22.46 1.16
CA SER A 350 -21.57 22.94 2.24
C SER A 350 -20.78 23.68 3.33
N GLU A 351 -21.47 24.53 4.09
CA GLU A 351 -20.87 25.24 5.23
C GLU A 351 -20.26 24.28 6.25
N ASN A 352 -20.86 23.09 6.44
CA ASN A 352 -20.33 22.07 7.34
C ASN A 352 -19.03 21.47 6.79
N ALA A 353 -18.95 21.18 5.49
CA ALA A 353 -17.72 20.69 4.88
C ALA A 353 -16.58 21.71 4.99
N ALA A 354 -16.87 22.99 4.71
CA ALA A 354 -15.91 24.08 4.83
C ALA A 354 -15.41 24.27 6.28
N LEU A 355 -16.30 24.15 7.26
CA LEU A 355 -15.95 24.21 8.68
C LEU A 355 -15.03 23.05 9.08
N LEU A 356 -15.39 21.80 8.74
CA LEU A 356 -14.59 20.62 9.07
C LEU A 356 -13.21 20.66 8.42
N ALA A 357 -13.10 21.17 7.18
CA ALA A 357 -11.83 21.39 6.51
C ALA A 357 -10.97 22.44 7.24
N THR A 358 -11.58 23.56 7.65
CA THR A 358 -10.89 24.62 8.41
C THR A 358 -10.37 24.09 9.75
N MET A 359 -11.14 23.23 10.41
CA MET A 359 -10.79 22.60 11.68
C MET A 359 -9.79 21.44 11.54
N ARG A 360 -9.36 21.08 10.33
CA ARG A 360 -8.53 19.90 10.04
C ARG A 360 -9.09 18.63 10.70
N TRP A 361 -10.40 18.43 10.54
CA TRP A 361 -11.13 17.35 11.17
C TRP A 361 -10.52 15.99 10.81
N TYR A 362 -10.19 15.21 11.84
CA TYR A 362 -9.66 13.86 11.74
C TYR A 362 -10.78 12.82 11.82
N GLY A 363 -11.78 13.03 12.69
CA GLY A 363 -12.84 12.05 12.91
C GLY A 363 -13.49 12.14 14.29
N LYS A 364 -13.90 11.00 14.83
CA LYS A 364 -14.65 10.88 16.09
C LYS A 364 -14.04 9.81 16.99
N ARG A 365 -14.16 9.96 18.32
CA ARG A 365 -13.82 8.91 19.28
C ARG A 365 -14.99 8.63 20.21
N PHE A 366 -15.47 7.40 20.21
CA PHE A 366 -16.52 6.92 21.09
C PHE A 366 -15.84 6.17 22.23
N VAL A 367 -15.78 6.79 23.41
CA VAL A 367 -15.18 6.14 24.58
C VAL A 367 -16.17 5.16 25.19
N ASP A 368 -17.40 5.62 25.38
CA ASP A 368 -18.54 4.81 25.80
C ASP A 368 -19.86 5.50 25.38
N ALA A 369 -20.99 5.02 25.89
CA ALA A 369 -22.30 5.55 25.55
C ALA A 369 -22.56 6.98 26.07
N GLU A 370 -21.90 7.40 27.15
CA GLU A 370 -22.10 8.73 27.75
C GLU A 370 -21.02 9.73 27.34
N HIS A 371 -19.88 9.25 26.81
CA HIS A 371 -18.76 10.10 26.44
C HIS A 371 -18.27 9.80 25.00
N VAL A 372 -18.64 10.71 24.11
CA VAL A 372 -18.17 10.75 22.72
C VAL A 372 -17.50 12.08 22.45
N GLU A 373 -16.34 12.00 21.82
CA GLU A 373 -15.57 13.12 21.33
C GLU A 373 -15.84 13.26 19.81
N PRO A 374 -16.79 14.13 19.40
CA PRO A 374 -17.30 14.15 18.04
C PRO A 374 -16.38 14.83 17.04
N LEU A 375 -15.40 15.59 17.53
CA LEU A 375 -14.51 16.44 16.75
C LEU A 375 -13.06 16.19 17.19
N LEU A 376 -12.48 15.11 16.69
CA LEU A 376 -11.04 14.97 16.69
C LEU A 376 -10.45 15.84 15.59
N CYS A 377 -9.48 16.69 15.92
CA CYS A 377 -8.83 17.63 15.00
C CYS A 377 -7.32 17.40 14.99
N ARG A 378 -6.64 17.87 13.94
CA ARG A 378 -5.18 17.89 13.86
C ARG A 378 -4.63 19.28 14.14
N ASP A 379 -3.58 19.36 14.94
CA ASP A 379 -2.80 20.58 15.11
C ASP A 379 -1.82 20.81 13.92
N GLU A 380 -0.90 21.76 14.08
CA GLU A 380 0.11 22.07 13.06
C GLU A 380 1.13 20.93 12.88
N ASP A 381 1.43 20.19 13.95
CA ASP A 381 2.36 19.07 13.97
C ASP A 381 1.70 17.74 13.56
N GLY A 382 0.39 17.76 13.27
CA GLY A 382 -0.39 16.60 12.86
C GLY A 382 -0.90 15.72 14.00
N THR A 383 -0.66 16.13 15.26
CA THR A 383 -1.15 15.46 16.47
C THR A 383 -2.66 15.56 16.54
N VAL A 384 -3.32 14.44 16.86
CA VAL A 384 -4.77 14.37 16.98
C VAL A 384 -5.21 14.71 18.40
N TYR A 385 -6.05 15.73 18.56
CA TYR A 385 -6.62 16.15 19.85
C TYR A 385 -8.15 16.26 19.75
N SER A 386 -8.83 16.25 20.90
CA SER A 386 -10.28 16.47 21.00
C SER A 386 -10.56 17.96 21.04
N TYR A 387 -11.35 18.47 20.11
CA TYR A 387 -11.80 19.86 20.11
C TYR A 387 -13.15 19.97 20.83
N GLU A 388 -13.11 20.42 22.08
CA GLU A 388 -14.26 20.40 23.00
C GLU A 388 -15.07 21.71 23.02
N GLU A 389 -14.62 22.77 22.33
CA GLU A 389 -15.30 24.08 22.35
C GLU A 389 -16.72 24.05 21.73
N LEU A 390 -17.00 23.08 20.86
CA LEU A 390 -18.33 22.84 20.29
C LEU A 390 -19.13 21.76 21.04
N GLY A 391 -18.62 21.33 22.19
CA GLY A 391 -19.22 20.32 23.04
C GLY A 391 -18.88 18.88 22.66
N LEU A 392 -19.09 18.00 23.64
CA LEU A 392 -19.03 16.56 23.48
C LEU A 392 -20.38 16.01 22.99
N ALA A 393 -20.48 14.70 22.93
CA ALA A 393 -21.69 14.02 22.56
C ALA A 393 -21.88 12.72 23.36
N ARG A 394 -23.06 12.14 23.23
CA ARG A 394 -23.43 10.86 23.85
C ARG A 394 -24.25 10.03 22.87
N LEU A 395 -24.28 8.72 23.10
CA LEU A 395 -25.00 7.76 22.26
C LEU A 395 -26.42 7.54 22.78
N HIS A 396 -27.38 7.56 21.86
CA HIS A 396 -28.78 7.22 22.14
C HIS A 396 -29.30 6.25 21.09
N GLU A 397 -30.19 5.35 21.51
CA GLU A 397 -30.96 4.55 20.55
C GLU A 397 -32.10 5.42 20.00
N VAL A 398 -32.09 5.65 18.68
CA VAL A 398 -33.06 6.51 17.99
C VAL A 398 -33.69 5.75 16.84
N VAL A 399 -34.99 5.94 16.64
CA VAL A 399 -35.69 5.50 15.44
C VAL A 399 -35.60 6.60 14.40
N HIS A 400 -34.87 6.35 13.32
CA HIS A 400 -34.72 7.27 12.20
C HIS A 400 -34.91 6.51 10.89
N ARG A 401 -35.74 7.07 9.99
CA ARG A 401 -36.15 6.46 8.71
C ARG A 401 -36.64 5.00 8.88
N GLY A 402 -37.46 4.79 9.92
CA GLY A 402 -38.09 3.49 10.21
C GLY A 402 -37.17 2.43 10.83
N LYS A 403 -35.88 2.71 11.05
CA LYS A 403 -34.94 1.78 11.69
C LYS A 403 -34.45 2.32 13.03
N ARG A 404 -34.41 1.45 14.03
CA ARG A 404 -33.87 1.70 15.36
C ARG A 404 -32.36 1.45 15.35
N SER A 405 -31.57 2.46 15.64
CA SER A 405 -30.11 2.41 15.58
C SER A 405 -29.49 3.33 16.61
N THR A 406 -28.25 3.08 16.96
CA THR A 406 -27.47 4.03 17.74
C THR A 406 -27.20 5.28 16.91
N ALA A 407 -27.44 6.44 17.53
CA ALA A 407 -27.14 7.75 17.01
C ALA A 407 -26.31 8.51 18.04
N MET A 408 -25.50 9.46 17.57
CA MET A 408 -24.73 10.35 18.44
C MET A 408 -25.45 11.69 18.54
N VAL A 409 -25.76 12.10 19.76
CA VAL A 409 -26.44 13.37 20.06
C VAL A 409 -25.42 14.31 20.67
N TYR A 410 -25.21 15.46 20.04
CA TYR A 410 -24.30 16.48 20.57
C TYR A 410 -24.92 17.14 21.80
N ASP A 411 -24.09 17.40 22.82
CA ASP A 411 -24.56 17.98 24.09
C ASP A 411 -24.90 19.47 23.94
N GLN A 412 -24.18 20.17 23.05
CA GLN A 412 -24.25 21.62 22.91
C GLN A 412 -24.72 22.09 21.53
N LEU A 413 -24.79 21.20 20.55
CA LEU A 413 -25.27 21.50 19.20
C LEU A 413 -26.61 20.81 18.94
N PRO A 414 -27.54 21.45 18.20
CA PRO A 414 -28.80 20.83 17.83
C PRO A 414 -28.60 19.88 16.64
N VAL A 415 -27.72 18.90 16.83
CA VAL A 415 -27.24 17.96 15.81
C VAL A 415 -27.34 16.53 16.35
N VAL A 416 -27.83 15.63 15.49
CA VAL A 416 -27.85 14.18 15.71
C VAL A 416 -27.18 13.52 14.51
N ASP A 417 -26.12 12.75 14.76
CA ASP A 417 -25.48 11.94 13.73
C ASP A 417 -26.08 10.52 13.78
N HIS A 418 -26.72 10.12 12.68
CA HIS A 418 -27.26 8.78 12.50
C HIS A 418 -26.28 7.88 11.77
N PHE A 419 -26.13 6.63 12.21
CA PHE A 419 -25.18 5.69 11.62
C PHE A 419 -25.85 4.44 11.03
N ARG A 420 -25.23 3.92 9.98
CA ARG A 420 -25.53 2.64 9.37
C ARG A 420 -24.27 1.84 9.12
N ARG A 421 -24.38 0.52 9.31
CA ARG A 421 -23.26 -0.41 9.15
C ARG A 421 -23.05 -0.70 7.67
N LEU A 422 -21.91 -0.30 7.14
CA LEU A 422 -21.44 -0.74 5.83
C LEU A 422 -20.60 -2.02 5.99
N THR A 423 -19.66 -2.00 6.92
CA THR A 423 -18.92 -3.16 7.44
C THR A 423 -18.74 -3.00 8.95
N ASP A 424 -18.06 -3.94 9.61
CA ASP A 424 -17.76 -3.79 11.05
C ASP A 424 -16.75 -2.66 11.34
N ASP A 425 -16.04 -2.19 10.31
CA ASP A 425 -15.01 -1.15 10.37
C ASP A 425 -15.31 0.09 9.51
N VAL A 426 -16.43 0.11 8.81
CA VAL A 426 -16.86 1.26 7.99
C VAL A 426 -18.34 1.54 8.23
N LEU A 427 -18.63 2.80 8.54
CA LEU A 427 -19.99 3.29 8.79
C LEU A 427 -20.33 4.40 7.80
N LEU A 428 -21.58 4.39 7.35
CA LEU A 428 -22.19 5.55 6.70
C LEU A 428 -22.90 6.38 7.77
N GLY A 429 -22.60 7.67 7.81
CA GLY A 429 -23.18 8.66 8.71
C GLY A 429 -24.05 9.66 7.95
N LEU A 430 -25.13 10.10 8.59
CA LEU A 430 -26.00 11.19 8.15
C LEU A 430 -26.13 12.18 9.31
N MET A 431 -25.81 13.43 9.07
CA MET A 431 -26.00 14.50 10.04
C MET A 431 -27.42 15.08 9.90
N ASP A 432 -28.22 14.96 10.95
CA ASP A 432 -29.48 15.69 11.13
C ASP A 432 -29.21 16.92 12.00
N LYS A 433 -29.28 18.11 11.41
CA LYS A 433 -29.12 19.39 12.10
C LYS A 433 -30.44 20.15 12.06
N LYS A 434 -30.93 20.54 13.23
CA LYS A 434 -32.19 21.28 13.35
C LYS A 434 -32.18 22.54 12.48
N GLY A 435 -33.14 22.61 11.55
CA GLY A 435 -33.31 23.77 10.66
C GLY A 435 -32.46 23.73 9.39
N ALA A 436 -31.70 22.65 9.17
CA ALA A 436 -31.01 22.37 7.92
C ALA A 436 -31.62 21.13 7.23
N PRO A 437 -31.44 20.97 5.91
CA PRO A 437 -31.74 19.71 5.24
C PRO A 437 -30.87 18.55 5.75
N GLU A 438 -31.41 17.32 5.71
CA GLU A 438 -30.67 16.09 6.00
C GLU A 438 -29.90 15.61 4.75
N ASP A 439 -28.94 16.42 4.30
CA ASP A 439 -28.18 16.19 3.07
C ASP A 439 -26.67 16.07 3.29
N PHE A 440 -26.21 16.17 4.54
CA PHE A 440 -24.79 16.01 4.87
C PHE A 440 -24.48 14.56 5.26
N TYR A 441 -24.00 13.80 4.29
CA TYR A 441 -23.52 12.43 4.49
C TYR A 441 -21.99 12.41 4.68
N PHE A 442 -21.54 11.51 5.54
CA PHE A 442 -20.13 11.29 5.82
C PHE A 442 -19.87 9.80 6.05
N HIS A 443 -18.62 9.38 6.03
CA HIS A 443 -18.23 8.02 6.38
C HIS A 443 -17.26 8.04 7.56
N LEU A 444 -17.28 6.95 8.34
CA LEU A 444 -16.35 6.70 9.43
C LEU A 444 -15.62 5.39 9.18
N THR A 445 -14.30 5.39 9.27
CA THR A 445 -13.46 4.19 9.15
C THR A 445 -12.69 3.95 10.45
N ARG A 446 -12.78 2.75 11.01
CA ARG A 446 -12.17 2.41 12.30
C ARG A 446 -10.64 2.52 12.23
N VAL A 447 -10.03 3.01 13.32
CA VAL A 447 -8.57 3.11 13.47
C VAL A 447 -8.08 2.01 14.41
N ALA A 448 -7.17 1.16 13.92
CA ALA A 448 -6.65 0.00 14.66
C ALA A 448 -5.86 0.34 15.94
N SER A 449 -5.26 1.53 16.01
CA SER A 449 -4.55 2.05 17.19
C SER A 449 -5.00 3.50 17.46
N PRO A 450 -5.60 3.81 18.61
CA PRO A 450 -6.01 5.19 18.91
C PRO A 450 -4.76 6.09 19.05
N PRO A 451 -4.80 7.34 18.55
CA PRO A 451 -3.73 8.30 18.80
C PRO A 451 -3.57 8.53 20.31
N PRO A 452 -2.34 8.73 20.82
CA PRO A 452 -2.10 8.94 22.24
C PRO A 452 -2.87 10.17 22.72
N LYS A 453 -3.56 10.03 23.86
CA LYS A 453 -4.28 11.14 24.50
C LYS A 453 -3.23 12.17 24.95
N PRO A 454 -3.34 13.47 24.59
CA PRO A 454 -2.48 14.48 25.18
C PRO A 454 -2.68 14.48 26.70
N PRO A 455 -1.62 14.74 27.49
CA PRO A 455 -1.74 14.81 28.94
C PRO A 455 -2.77 15.88 29.28
N GLY A 456 -3.87 15.47 29.94
CA GLY A 456 -4.93 16.38 30.34
C GLY A 456 -4.36 17.42 31.30
N ASP A 457 -4.57 18.69 30.98
CA ASP A 457 -4.29 19.79 31.90
C ASP A 457 -5.16 19.62 33.14
N ALA A 458 -4.52 19.25 34.25
CA ALA A 458 -5.13 19.37 35.56
C ALA A 458 -5.25 20.86 35.88
N ARG A 459 -6.47 21.40 35.78
CA ARG A 459 -6.89 22.59 36.53
C ARG A 459 -8.30 22.42 37.08
#